data_AF-A0A924WH50-F1
#
_entry.id   AF-A0A924WH50-F1
#
_cell.length_a   1.000
_cell.length_b   1.000
_cell.length_c   1.000
_cell.angle_alpha   90.00
_cell.angle_beta   90.00
_cell.angle_gamma   90.00
#
_symmetry.space_group_name_H-M   'P 1'
#
loop_
_entity.id
_entity.type
_entity.pdbx_description
1 polymer ?
#
loop_
_entity_poly.entity_id
_entity_poly.type
_entity_poly.pdbx_seq_one_letter_code
_entity_poly.pdbx_strand_id
1 'polypeptide(L)'
;MNERKEFTRQRSIRTSTWWPIYRGMLVGLAVAVVVILADVSARRSDIALTQMDARGSSASTEGSSHDRVAEFGVHDPDPDTRQLADWAAASRDHGDAGFVIVDKPAATLYVFDAEARLLTHTPVLLGSARGDDSVPGIGLRAIEDVLPAERTTPAGRFVAERGRNTLGDVIVWVDYDAAVSIHAVRAYANPKERRLERLATPTIDDNRISYGCINVPVTFFEAHVLPLFAQRRAVVYVVPEVKSAQEVFGLNARADTAFKDHDHVQGEEVGPVRQYPRQAAANRAGQ
;
A
#
# COMPACT_ATOMS: atom_id res chain seq x y z
N MET A 1 27.82 -30.32 -61.83
CA MET A 1 27.92 -31.58 -62.58
C MET A 1 27.84 -32.72 -61.59
N ASN A 2 26.74 -33.48 -61.64
CA ASN A 2 26.47 -34.86 -61.16
C ASN A 2 26.99 -35.33 -59.78
N GLU A 3 26.30 -36.16 -58.98
CA GLU A 3 25.02 -36.86 -59.08
C GLU A 3 24.70 -37.48 -57.71
N ARG A 4 23.42 -37.80 -57.52
CA ARG A 4 22.82 -38.51 -56.37
C ARG A 4 23.45 -39.88 -56.10
N LYS A 5 23.40 -40.34 -54.84
CA LYS A 5 22.80 -41.65 -54.50
C LYS A 5 22.04 -41.60 -53.16
N GLU A 6 20.81 -42.07 -53.26
CA GLU A 6 19.80 -42.25 -52.23
C GLU A 6 20.14 -43.43 -51.30
N PHE A 7 19.71 -43.38 -50.04
CA PHE A 7 19.31 -44.60 -49.35
C PHE A 7 18.07 -44.37 -48.49
N THR A 8 16.99 -44.96 -48.99
CA THR A 8 15.63 -45.03 -48.49
C THR A 8 15.56 -45.86 -47.21
N ARG A 9 14.91 -45.36 -46.15
CA ARG A 9 14.27 -46.22 -45.15
C ARG A 9 12.82 -45.80 -44.96
N GLN A 10 11.96 -46.69 -45.42
CA GLN A 10 10.52 -46.58 -45.50
C GLN A 10 9.88 -47.26 -44.28
N ARG A 11 8.60 -46.90 -44.03
CA ARG A 11 7.58 -47.53 -43.17
C ARG A 11 7.53 -46.97 -41.73
N SER A 12 6.39 -46.57 -41.18
CA SER A 12 5.00 -46.84 -41.55
C SER A 12 4.12 -45.78 -40.86
N ILE A 13 3.48 -44.90 -41.64
CA ILE A 13 2.40 -44.05 -41.16
C ILE A 13 1.13 -44.90 -41.13
N ARG A 14 0.62 -45.15 -39.94
CA ARG A 14 -0.63 -45.87 -39.71
C ARG A 14 -1.78 -44.92 -40.04
N THR A 15 -2.54 -45.28 -41.06
CA THR A 15 -3.81 -44.64 -41.45
C THR A 15 -4.89 -44.94 -40.41
N SER A 16 -5.72 -43.95 -40.07
CA SER A 16 -7.13 -44.20 -39.73
C SER A 16 -7.98 -42.97 -40.00
N THR A 17 -8.76 -43.12 -41.06
CA THR A 17 -9.90 -42.35 -41.55
C THR A 17 -10.99 -42.13 -40.49
N TRP A 18 -11.27 -40.87 -40.14
CA TRP A 18 -12.61 -40.39 -39.78
C TRP A 18 -12.84 -39.01 -40.42
N TRP A 19 -13.36 -39.06 -41.64
CA TRP A 19 -14.20 -38.06 -42.31
C TRP A 19 -15.41 -37.73 -41.38
N PRO A 20 -16.33 -36.84 -41.75
CA PRO A 20 -16.45 -35.41 -41.51
C PRO A 20 -17.55 -35.07 -40.46
N ILE A 21 -17.21 -34.55 -39.28
CA ILE A 21 -18.24 -34.04 -38.33
C ILE A 21 -18.03 -32.56 -37.96
N TYR A 22 -16.83 -32.01 -38.16
CA TYR A 22 -16.52 -30.65 -37.70
C TYR A 22 -16.83 -29.51 -38.68
N ARG A 23 -17.45 -29.78 -39.84
CA ARG A 23 -17.85 -28.72 -40.80
C ARG A 23 -19.31 -28.25 -40.67
N GLY A 24 -20.17 -28.96 -39.95
CA GLY A 24 -21.54 -28.49 -39.66
C GLY A 24 -21.63 -27.50 -38.49
N MET A 25 -20.61 -27.47 -37.62
CA MET A 25 -20.66 -26.72 -36.36
C MET A 25 -20.13 -25.28 -36.45
N LEU A 26 -19.48 -24.91 -37.57
CA LEU A 26 -18.96 -23.55 -37.78
C LEU A 26 -19.94 -22.61 -38.52
N VAL A 27 -20.96 -23.14 -39.20
CA VAL A 27 -21.99 -22.29 -39.85
C VAL A 27 -23.11 -21.93 -38.87
N GLY A 28 -23.45 -22.81 -37.91
CA GLY A 28 -24.47 -22.53 -36.89
C GLY A 28 -24.08 -21.46 -35.86
N LEU A 29 -22.78 -21.32 -35.55
CA LEU A 29 -22.30 -20.37 -34.54
C LEU A 29 -22.21 -18.93 -35.07
N ALA A 30 -22.03 -18.74 -36.38
CA ALA A 30 -22.00 -17.42 -37.00
C ALA A 30 -23.39 -16.76 -37.08
N VAL A 31 -24.46 -17.55 -37.26
CA VAL A 31 -25.85 -17.03 -37.30
C VAL A 31 -26.33 -16.64 -35.89
N ALA A 32 -25.94 -17.37 -34.85
CA ALA A 32 -26.30 -17.04 -33.46
C ALA A 32 -25.67 -15.72 -32.98
N VAL A 33 -24.46 -15.38 -33.44
CA VAL A 33 -23.79 -14.12 -33.09
C VAL A 33 -24.48 -12.91 -33.75
N VAL A 34 -24.99 -13.04 -34.98
CA VAL A 34 -25.69 -11.94 -35.68
C VAL A 34 -27.08 -11.68 -35.09
N VAL A 35 -27.80 -12.72 -34.64
CA VAL A 35 -29.14 -12.55 -34.02
C VAL A 35 -29.03 -11.94 -32.61
N ILE A 36 -28.01 -12.29 -31.83
CA ILE A 36 -27.81 -11.74 -30.47
C ILE A 36 -27.31 -10.28 -30.54
N LEU A 37 -26.53 -9.90 -31.56
CA LEU A 37 -26.09 -8.51 -31.73
C LEU A 37 -27.20 -7.58 -32.27
N ALA A 38 -28.21 -8.11 -32.96
CA ALA A 38 -29.38 -7.33 -33.38
C ALA A 38 -30.36 -7.04 -32.22
N ASP A 39 -30.53 -7.96 -31.26
CA ASP A 39 -31.44 -7.78 -30.11
C ASP A 39 -30.89 -6.79 -29.06
N VAL A 40 -29.56 -6.69 -28.91
CA VAL A 40 -28.91 -5.71 -28.02
C VAL A 40 -28.93 -4.29 -28.60
N SER A 41 -28.95 -4.13 -29.93
CA SER A 41 -29.05 -2.81 -30.57
C SER A 41 -30.47 -2.24 -30.55
N ALA A 42 -31.51 -3.08 -30.55
CA ALA A 42 -32.90 -2.65 -30.46
C ALA A 42 -33.30 -2.22 -29.03
N ARG A 43 -32.70 -2.82 -27.99
CA ARG A 43 -32.96 -2.46 -26.58
C ARG A 43 -32.23 -1.20 -26.10
N ARG A 44 -31.34 -0.61 -26.92
CA ARG A 44 -30.65 0.66 -26.62
C ARG A 44 -31.44 1.90 -27.04
N SER A 45 -32.53 1.76 -27.81
CA SER A 45 -33.32 2.90 -28.30
C SER A 45 -34.46 3.30 -27.37
N ASP A 46 -34.91 2.44 -26.45
CA ASP A 46 -36.06 2.74 -25.58
C ASP A 46 -35.68 3.32 -24.20
N ILE A 47 -34.42 3.25 -23.79
CA ILE A 47 -33.96 3.85 -22.50
C ILE A 47 -33.48 5.29 -22.70
N ALA A 48 -33.26 5.73 -23.94
CA ALA A 48 -32.70 7.05 -24.26
C ALA A 48 -33.73 8.20 -24.34
N LEU A 49 -35.02 7.96 -24.08
CA LEU A 49 -36.08 8.99 -24.15
C LEU A 49 -36.85 9.23 -22.83
N THR A 50 -36.43 8.62 -21.72
CA THR A 50 -37.05 8.83 -20.39
C THR A 50 -36.12 9.53 -19.38
N GLN A 51 -34.97 10.03 -19.81
CA GLN A 51 -34.04 10.78 -18.96
C GLN A 51 -33.68 12.14 -19.57
N MET A 52 -34.70 12.91 -19.98
CA MET A 52 -34.56 14.35 -20.26
C MET A 52 -35.39 15.23 -19.31
N ASP A 53 -36.10 14.65 -18.33
CA ASP A 53 -36.85 15.38 -17.29
C ASP A 53 -36.32 15.08 -15.87
N ALA A 54 -35.00 15.01 -15.72
CA ALA A 54 -34.34 15.08 -14.42
C ALA A 54 -33.11 16.00 -14.49
N ARG A 55 -33.30 17.21 -15.03
CA ARG A 55 -32.46 18.36 -14.66
C ARG A 55 -32.91 18.85 -13.29
N GLY A 56 -32.55 18.09 -12.27
CA GLY A 56 -32.80 18.40 -10.88
C GLY A 56 -31.59 18.00 -10.06
N SER A 57 -30.73 18.99 -9.79
CA SER A 57 -29.78 18.98 -8.68
C SER A 57 -28.78 17.81 -8.63
N SER A 58 -27.83 17.77 -9.55
CA SER A 58 -26.50 17.28 -9.21
C SER A 58 -25.75 18.41 -8.50
N ALA A 59 -26.17 18.70 -7.26
CA ALA A 59 -25.28 19.32 -6.31
C ALA A 59 -24.11 18.36 -6.15
N SER A 60 -22.97 18.75 -6.70
CA SER A 60 -21.68 18.19 -6.38
C SER A 60 -21.58 18.14 -4.85
N THR A 61 -21.70 16.95 -4.28
CA THR A 61 -21.22 16.69 -2.92
C THR A 61 -19.70 16.72 -2.98
N GLU A 62 -19.14 17.92 -3.11
CA GLU A 62 -17.86 18.25 -2.51
C GLU A 62 -18.08 18.20 -1.00
N GLY A 63 -18.19 16.98 -0.47
CA GLY A 63 -18.10 16.75 0.96
C GLY A 63 -16.71 17.21 1.37
N SER A 64 -16.66 18.25 2.20
CA SER A 64 -15.47 18.77 2.87
C SER A 64 -14.43 17.66 3.07
N SER A 65 -13.33 17.69 2.30
CA SER A 65 -12.21 16.77 2.53
C SER A 65 -11.67 16.91 3.96
N HIS A 66 -11.91 18.06 4.58
CA HIS A 66 -11.47 18.39 5.93
C HIS A 66 -12.25 17.72 7.07
N ASP A 67 -13.41 17.13 6.81
CA ASP A 67 -14.23 16.53 7.88
C ASP A 67 -13.98 15.01 8.04
N ARG A 68 -13.09 14.43 7.22
CA ARG A 68 -12.79 13.00 7.28
C ARG A 68 -11.80 12.67 8.39
N VAL A 69 -12.21 11.75 9.25
CA VAL A 69 -11.45 11.24 10.40
C VAL A 69 -11.28 9.72 10.23
N ALA A 70 -10.18 9.14 10.67
CA ALA A 70 -9.96 7.71 10.56
C ALA A 70 -10.81 6.91 11.56
N GLU A 71 -11.47 5.88 11.07
CA GLU A 71 -12.37 5.04 11.85
C GLU A 71 -11.63 3.79 12.35
N PHE A 72 -11.25 3.77 13.63
CA PHE A 72 -10.63 2.60 14.27
C PHE A 72 -11.65 1.60 14.84
N GLY A 73 -12.95 1.90 14.72
CA GLY A 73 -14.00 1.11 15.34
C GLY A 73 -13.86 1.11 16.88
N VAL A 74 -13.76 -0.09 17.46
CA VAL A 74 -13.62 -0.27 18.91
C VAL A 74 -12.16 -0.19 19.41
N HIS A 75 -11.19 -0.04 18.50
CA HIS A 75 -9.78 0.02 18.85
C HIS A 75 -9.38 1.44 19.30
N ASP A 76 -8.62 1.50 20.38
CA ASP A 76 -8.05 2.73 20.94
C ASP A 76 -6.53 2.74 20.67
N PRO A 77 -6.07 3.34 19.55
CA PRO A 77 -4.65 3.45 19.24
C PRO A 77 -3.97 4.53 20.11
N ASP A 78 -2.64 4.56 20.11
CA ASP A 78 -1.89 5.66 20.70
C ASP A 78 -2.29 7.04 20.09
N PRO A 79 -2.27 8.14 20.86
CA PRO A 79 -2.62 9.47 20.34
C PRO A 79 -1.88 9.88 19.07
N ASP A 80 -0.58 9.56 18.93
CA ASP A 80 0.18 9.92 17.73
C ASP A 80 -0.28 9.09 16.52
N THR A 81 -0.59 7.81 16.74
CA THR A 81 -1.18 6.92 15.72
C THR A 81 -2.56 7.41 15.27
N ARG A 82 -3.41 7.82 16.23
CA ARG A 82 -4.71 8.42 15.90
C ARG A 82 -4.56 9.70 15.11
N GLN A 83 -3.72 10.63 15.58
CA GLN A 83 -3.50 11.91 14.91
C GLN A 83 -3.00 11.72 13.48
N LEU A 84 -2.05 10.80 13.27
CA LEU A 84 -1.52 10.50 11.95
C LEU A 84 -2.58 9.88 11.02
N ALA A 85 -3.40 8.98 11.53
CA ALA A 85 -4.48 8.37 10.76
C ALA A 85 -5.55 9.41 10.37
N ASP A 86 -5.94 10.27 11.31
CA ASP A 86 -6.92 11.33 11.09
C ASP A 86 -6.39 12.35 10.07
N TRP A 87 -5.12 12.72 10.16
CA TRP A 87 -4.46 13.56 9.16
C TRP A 87 -4.41 12.88 7.78
N ALA A 88 -4.07 11.59 7.71
CA ALA A 88 -4.02 10.86 6.45
C ALA A 88 -5.41 10.81 5.78
N ALA A 89 -6.47 10.62 6.57
CA ALA A 89 -7.85 10.62 6.13
C ALA A 89 -8.31 11.99 5.60
N ALA A 90 -8.07 13.06 6.37
CA ALA A 90 -8.47 14.42 6.02
C ALA A 90 -7.71 14.95 4.80
N SER A 91 -6.40 14.69 4.73
CA SER A 91 -5.55 15.14 3.63
C SER A 91 -5.71 14.31 2.35
N ARG A 92 -6.23 13.07 2.46
CA ARG A 92 -6.16 12.04 1.41
C ARG A 92 -4.75 11.84 0.86
N ASP A 93 -3.73 11.99 1.69
CA ASP A 93 -2.33 11.83 1.28
C ASP A 93 -2.03 10.41 0.72
N HIS A 94 -2.82 9.41 1.14
CA HIS A 94 -2.77 8.05 0.63
C HIS A 94 -3.44 7.85 -0.76
N GLY A 95 -4.07 8.89 -1.31
CA GLY A 95 -4.79 8.85 -2.58
C GLY A 95 -6.03 7.95 -2.54
N ASP A 96 -6.27 7.19 -3.62
CA ASP A 96 -7.43 6.30 -3.74
C ASP A 96 -7.11 4.82 -3.38
N ALA A 97 -5.94 4.57 -2.81
CA ALA A 97 -5.59 3.27 -2.24
C ALA A 97 -5.91 3.27 -0.73
N GLY A 98 -6.10 2.08 -0.17
CA GLY A 98 -5.94 1.93 1.28
C GLY A 98 -4.49 2.16 1.70
N PHE A 99 -4.23 2.19 2.99
CA PHE A 99 -2.90 2.48 3.53
C PHE A 99 -2.61 1.67 4.78
N VAL A 100 -1.36 1.71 5.21
CA VAL A 100 -0.88 1.03 6.42
C VAL A 100 -0.31 2.05 7.38
N ILE A 101 -0.56 1.88 8.67
CA ILE A 101 0.18 2.56 9.74
C ILE A 101 0.93 1.51 10.56
N VAL A 102 2.22 1.74 10.79
CA VAL A 102 3.06 0.97 11.71
C VAL A 102 3.33 1.83 12.93
N ASP A 103 2.69 1.49 14.03
CA ASP A 103 2.90 2.08 15.34
C ASP A 103 4.12 1.41 16.00
N LYS A 104 5.25 2.14 16.03
CA LYS A 104 6.47 1.63 16.65
C LYS A 104 6.35 1.53 18.18
N PRO A 105 5.88 2.57 18.92
CA PRO A 105 5.65 2.48 20.35
C PRO A 105 4.80 1.27 20.79
N ALA A 106 3.76 0.91 20.03
CA ALA A 106 2.87 -0.20 20.33
C ALA A 106 3.21 -1.51 19.57
N ALA A 107 4.30 -1.53 18.78
CA ALA A 107 4.68 -2.64 17.90
C ALA A 107 3.48 -3.25 17.15
N THR A 108 2.63 -2.40 16.58
CA THR A 108 1.37 -2.80 15.93
C THR A 108 1.30 -2.24 14.52
N LEU A 109 0.75 -3.02 13.60
CA LEU A 109 0.45 -2.59 12.24
C LEU A 109 -1.06 -2.58 12.03
N TYR A 110 -1.57 -1.46 11.52
CA TYR A 110 -2.97 -1.23 11.16
C TYR A 110 -3.12 -1.15 9.65
N VAL A 111 -4.14 -1.78 9.09
CA VAL A 111 -4.49 -1.71 7.65
C VAL A 111 -5.82 -0.99 7.50
N PHE A 112 -5.81 0.08 6.72
CA PHE A 112 -6.98 0.89 6.41
C PHE A 112 -7.41 0.73 4.96
N ASP A 113 -8.70 0.87 4.69
CA ASP A 113 -9.21 1.03 3.32
C ASP A 113 -9.02 2.46 2.80
N ALA A 114 -9.46 2.71 1.56
CA ALA A 114 -9.33 4.01 0.89
C ALA A 114 -10.25 5.11 1.48
N GLU A 115 -11.15 4.74 2.39
CA GLU A 115 -12.00 5.65 3.14
C GLU A 115 -11.51 5.83 4.58
N ALA A 116 -10.28 5.38 4.89
CA ALA A 116 -9.67 5.44 6.21
C ALA A 116 -10.46 4.69 7.30
N ARG A 117 -11.15 3.60 6.93
CA ARG A 117 -11.73 2.66 7.89
C ARG A 117 -10.76 1.53 8.18
N LEU A 118 -10.55 1.24 9.46
CA LEU A 118 -9.69 0.16 9.90
C LEU A 118 -10.28 -1.19 9.47
N LEU A 119 -9.53 -1.91 8.64
CA LEU A 119 -9.88 -3.26 8.20
C LEU A 119 -9.42 -4.31 9.20
N THR A 120 -8.19 -4.18 9.70
CA THR A 120 -7.57 -5.14 10.62
C THR A 120 -6.29 -4.57 11.22
N HIS A 121 -5.76 -5.22 12.25
CA HIS A 121 -4.46 -4.91 12.84
C HIS A 121 -3.76 -6.17 13.36
N THR A 122 -2.45 -6.08 13.60
CA THR A 122 -1.65 -7.21 14.11
C THR A 122 -0.39 -6.74 14.86
N PRO A 123 0.11 -7.48 15.86
CA PRO A 123 1.46 -7.24 16.38
C PRO A 123 2.52 -7.47 15.29
N VAL A 124 3.61 -6.71 15.36
CA VAL A 124 4.73 -6.81 14.43
C VAL A 124 6.06 -6.96 15.15
N LEU A 125 7.06 -7.54 14.49
CA LEU A 125 8.45 -7.42 14.93
C LEU A 125 9.11 -6.27 14.18
N LEU A 126 9.87 -5.47 14.91
CA LEU A 126 10.56 -4.27 14.43
C LEU A 126 12.07 -4.40 14.65
N GLY A 127 12.80 -3.40 14.16
CA GLY A 127 14.22 -3.22 14.43
C GLY A 127 14.54 -3.38 15.91
N SER A 128 15.62 -4.09 16.24
CA SER A 128 16.01 -4.33 17.62
C SER A 128 16.45 -3.06 18.37
N ALA A 129 16.92 -2.05 17.64
CA ALA A 129 17.22 -0.74 18.21
C ALA A 129 16.01 0.19 18.11
N ARG A 130 15.83 0.99 19.17
CA ARG A 130 14.92 2.14 19.13
C ARG A 130 15.59 3.27 18.37
N GLY A 131 14.82 3.94 17.52
CA GLY A 131 15.31 5.07 16.71
C GLY A 131 14.52 5.24 15.43
N ASP A 132 14.42 6.47 14.94
CA ASP A 132 13.54 6.84 13.83
C ASP A 132 14.25 7.02 12.50
N ASP A 133 15.59 7.04 12.50
CA ASP A 133 16.40 7.24 11.30
C ASP A 133 17.17 5.98 10.93
N SER A 134 17.41 5.84 9.63
CA SER A 134 18.36 4.87 9.06
C SER A 134 19.73 5.53 8.90
N VAL A 135 20.80 4.75 9.05
CA VAL A 135 22.16 5.23 8.74
C VAL A 135 22.37 5.26 7.22
N PRO A 136 22.99 6.30 6.64
CA PRO A 136 23.25 6.36 5.20
C PRO A 136 23.97 5.12 4.67
N GLY A 137 23.46 4.56 3.57
CA GLY A 137 24.04 3.39 2.91
C GLY A 137 23.78 2.06 3.64
N ILE A 138 22.97 2.02 4.70
CA ILE A 138 22.70 0.80 5.47
C ILE A 138 22.17 -0.35 4.61
N GLY A 139 21.32 -0.06 3.63
CA GLY A 139 20.74 -1.08 2.75
C GLY A 139 21.75 -1.77 1.82
N LEU A 140 22.97 -1.22 1.70
CA LEU A 140 24.07 -1.81 0.90
C LEU A 140 25.06 -2.63 1.74
N ARG A 141 24.91 -2.63 3.07
CA ARG A 141 25.82 -3.36 3.97
C ARG A 141 25.40 -4.81 4.11
N ALA A 142 26.38 -5.69 4.34
CA ALA A 142 26.10 -7.05 4.76
C ALA A 142 25.44 -7.04 6.16
N ILE A 143 24.59 -8.01 6.46
CA ILE A 143 23.81 -8.03 7.71
C ILE A 143 24.73 -8.11 8.93
N GLU A 144 25.84 -8.84 8.80
CA GLU A 144 26.90 -8.98 9.81
C GLU A 144 27.60 -7.65 10.15
N ASP A 145 27.60 -6.69 9.22
CA ASP A 145 28.22 -5.37 9.39
C ASP A 145 27.26 -4.33 9.97
N VAL A 146 25.98 -4.67 10.14
CA VAL A 146 24.98 -3.78 10.76
C VAL A 146 25.09 -3.85 12.28
N LEU A 147 25.56 -2.75 12.88
CA LEU A 147 25.78 -2.65 14.32
C LEU A 147 24.45 -2.73 15.07
N PRO A 148 24.44 -3.23 16.32
CA PRO A 148 23.21 -3.34 17.11
C PRO A 148 22.39 -2.05 17.21
N ALA A 149 23.04 -0.89 17.35
CA ALA A 149 22.38 0.42 17.46
C ALA A 149 21.79 0.93 16.13
N GLU A 150 22.20 0.36 14.99
CA GLU A 150 21.74 0.77 13.66
C GLU A 150 20.55 -0.04 13.16
N ARG A 151 20.10 -1.03 13.93
CA ARG A 151 18.99 -1.93 13.60
C ARG A 151 17.65 -1.27 13.89
N THR A 152 17.40 -0.11 13.30
CA THR A 152 16.19 0.71 13.48
C THR A 152 15.17 0.41 12.39
N THR A 153 13.89 0.58 12.71
CA THR A 153 12.84 0.72 11.69
C THR A 153 12.61 2.23 11.49
N PRO A 154 12.88 2.79 10.30
CA PRO A 154 12.78 4.23 10.09
C PRO A 154 11.33 4.71 10.21
N ALA A 155 11.12 5.86 10.84
CA ALA A 155 9.84 6.54 10.89
C ALA A 155 9.63 7.40 9.64
N GLY A 156 8.37 7.64 9.27
CA GLY A 156 8.03 8.53 8.15
C GLY A 156 6.98 7.99 7.21
N ARG A 157 6.86 8.64 6.05
CA ARG A 157 5.90 8.35 4.99
C ARG A 157 6.61 7.66 3.82
N PHE A 158 6.15 6.48 3.46
CA PHE A 158 6.77 5.67 2.41
C PHE A 158 5.74 5.27 1.35
N VAL A 159 6.08 5.44 0.08
CA VAL A 159 5.28 4.88 -1.02
C VAL A 159 5.76 3.47 -1.29
N ALA A 160 5.13 2.51 -0.62
CA ALA A 160 5.54 1.13 -0.61
C ALA A 160 4.95 0.34 -1.79
N GLU A 161 5.64 -0.74 -2.17
CA GLU A 161 5.23 -1.58 -3.28
C GLU A 161 5.61 -3.05 -3.10
N ARG A 162 4.82 -3.93 -3.70
CA ARG A 162 5.10 -5.36 -3.71
C ARG A 162 6.33 -5.65 -4.57
N GLY A 163 7.23 -6.49 -4.04
CA GLY A 163 8.42 -6.94 -4.76
C GLY A 163 8.84 -8.35 -4.33
N ARG A 164 10.09 -8.68 -4.66
CA ARG A 164 10.77 -9.89 -4.18
C ARG A 164 12.14 -9.52 -3.63
N ASN A 165 12.56 -10.23 -2.60
CA ASN A 165 13.93 -10.14 -2.10
C ASN A 165 14.88 -11.05 -2.91
N THR A 166 16.16 -11.08 -2.52
CA THR A 166 17.21 -11.88 -3.16
C THR A 166 17.03 -13.38 -3.04
N LEU A 167 16.23 -13.85 -2.07
CA LEU A 167 15.85 -15.27 -1.91
C LEU A 167 14.60 -15.63 -2.73
N GLY A 168 13.98 -14.65 -3.38
CA GLY A 168 12.76 -14.81 -4.17
C GLY A 168 11.46 -14.73 -3.37
N ASP A 169 11.49 -14.50 -2.04
CA ASP A 169 10.26 -14.35 -1.28
C ASP A 169 9.52 -13.08 -1.67
N VAL A 170 8.19 -13.13 -1.66
CA VAL A 170 7.35 -11.96 -1.86
C VAL A 170 7.42 -11.08 -0.61
N ILE A 171 7.71 -9.80 -0.82
CA ILE A 171 7.79 -8.78 0.23
C ILE A 171 7.08 -7.50 -0.22
N VAL A 172 6.89 -6.56 0.69
CA VAL A 172 6.51 -5.18 0.38
C VAL A 172 7.68 -4.28 0.75
N TRP A 173 8.32 -3.66 -0.24
CA TRP A 173 9.38 -2.69 -0.03
C TRP A 173 8.79 -1.40 0.55
N VAL A 174 9.35 -0.94 1.67
CA VAL A 174 8.92 0.29 2.37
C VAL A 174 9.95 1.38 2.13
N ASP A 175 11.20 1.11 2.50
CA ASP A 175 12.34 2.00 2.24
C ASP A 175 13.41 1.20 1.50
N TYR A 176 13.56 1.48 0.21
CA TYR A 176 14.52 0.78 -0.64
C TYR A 176 15.96 1.09 -0.28
N ASP A 177 16.29 2.34 0.04
CA ASP A 177 17.66 2.76 0.33
C ASP A 177 18.15 2.18 1.66
N ALA A 178 17.23 2.02 2.62
CA ALA A 178 17.50 1.35 3.89
C ALA A 178 17.35 -0.18 3.83
N ALA A 179 16.93 -0.75 2.69
CA ALA A 179 16.56 -2.17 2.54
C ALA A 179 15.52 -2.66 3.57
N VAL A 180 14.55 -1.81 3.92
CA VAL A 180 13.46 -2.11 4.85
C VAL A 180 12.20 -2.54 4.10
N SER A 181 11.62 -3.65 4.53
CA SER A 181 10.41 -4.21 3.94
C SER A 181 9.44 -4.71 5.02
N ILE A 182 8.15 -4.81 4.65
CA ILE A 182 7.17 -5.64 5.36
C ILE A 182 7.22 -7.04 4.74
N HIS A 183 7.36 -8.05 5.59
CA HIS A 183 7.30 -9.45 5.13
C HIS A 183 6.77 -10.40 6.20
N ALA A 184 6.29 -11.56 5.77
CA ALA A 184 5.88 -12.62 6.66
C ALA A 184 7.06 -13.09 7.54
N VAL A 185 6.76 -13.36 8.82
CA VAL A 185 7.73 -13.90 9.78
C VAL A 185 8.30 -15.23 9.30
N ARG A 186 9.62 -15.37 9.37
CA ARG A 186 10.34 -16.60 9.00
C ARG A 186 10.66 -17.44 10.23
N ALA A 187 9.65 -18.15 10.74
CA ALA A 187 9.75 -18.90 12.00
C ALA A 187 10.92 -19.91 12.05
N TYR A 188 11.27 -20.52 10.90
CA TYR A 188 12.23 -21.61 10.84
C TYR A 188 13.64 -21.20 10.41
N ALA A 189 13.86 -19.92 10.06
CA ALA A 189 15.18 -19.45 9.63
C ALA A 189 16.20 -19.46 10.79
N ASN A 190 15.74 -19.10 12.00
CA ASN A 190 16.55 -19.16 13.22
C ASN A 190 15.64 -19.42 14.45
N PRO A 191 15.41 -20.69 14.82
CA PRO A 191 14.51 -21.03 15.94
C PRO A 191 14.90 -20.42 17.28
N LYS A 192 16.19 -20.08 17.48
CA LYS A 192 16.68 -19.43 18.71
C LYS A 192 16.11 -18.03 18.92
N GLU A 193 15.64 -17.38 17.85
CA GLU A 193 15.04 -16.05 17.94
C GLU A 193 13.61 -16.08 18.45
N ARG A 194 12.92 -17.23 18.41
CA ARG A 194 11.56 -17.40 18.96
C ARG A 194 10.56 -16.36 18.45
N ARG A 195 10.61 -16.06 17.15
CA ARG A 195 9.87 -14.94 16.53
C ARG A 195 8.34 -15.09 16.65
N LEU A 196 7.82 -16.31 16.59
CA LEU A 196 6.38 -16.55 16.73
C LEU A 196 5.93 -16.31 18.18
N GLU A 197 6.74 -16.73 19.14
CA GLU A 197 6.47 -16.54 20.56
C GLU A 197 6.51 -15.05 20.92
N ARG A 198 7.48 -14.30 20.38
CA ARG A 198 7.57 -12.83 20.53
C ARG A 198 6.35 -12.11 19.96
N LEU A 199 5.79 -12.58 18.85
CA LEU A 199 4.55 -12.00 18.29
C LEU A 199 3.32 -12.30 19.16
N ALA A 200 3.37 -13.34 20.00
CA ALA A 200 2.28 -13.74 20.88
C ALA A 200 2.34 -13.08 22.27
N THR A 201 3.45 -12.42 22.62
CA THR A 201 3.59 -11.73 23.90
C THR A 201 2.99 -10.33 23.86
N PRO A 202 2.47 -9.80 25.00
CA PRO A 202 2.03 -8.41 25.09
C PRO A 202 3.20 -7.41 25.27
N THR A 203 4.42 -7.90 25.52
CA THR A 203 5.59 -7.05 25.81
C THR A 203 6.17 -6.45 24.53
N ILE A 204 6.13 -5.12 24.39
CA ILE A 204 6.67 -4.43 23.21
C ILE A 204 8.17 -4.69 22.99
N ASP A 205 8.95 -4.86 24.05
CA ASP A 205 10.38 -5.15 23.93
C ASP A 205 10.64 -6.56 23.34
N ASP A 206 9.71 -7.51 23.51
CA ASP A 206 9.83 -8.83 22.87
C ASP A 206 9.73 -8.71 21.34
N ASN A 207 9.03 -7.69 20.83
CA ASN A 207 8.88 -7.40 19.41
C ASN A 207 10.12 -6.76 18.75
N ARG A 208 11.16 -6.39 19.52
CA ARG A 208 12.36 -5.71 19.02
C ARG A 208 13.48 -6.72 18.73
N ILE A 209 13.56 -7.19 17.48
CA ILE A 209 14.49 -8.28 17.12
C ILE A 209 15.03 -8.22 15.68
N SER A 210 14.38 -7.49 14.78
CA SER A 210 14.79 -7.45 13.37
C SER A 210 15.97 -6.50 13.13
N TYR A 211 16.49 -6.50 11.91
CA TYR A 211 17.51 -5.53 11.45
C TYR A 211 16.89 -4.23 10.90
N GLY A 212 15.56 -4.07 11.01
CA GLY A 212 14.81 -2.90 10.55
C GLY A 212 13.52 -3.25 9.81
N CYS A 213 13.48 -4.42 9.15
CA CYS A 213 12.28 -4.94 8.50
C CYS A 213 11.11 -5.14 9.47
N ILE A 214 9.89 -4.94 8.99
CA ILE A 214 8.64 -5.10 9.73
C ILE A 214 8.14 -6.53 9.49
N ASN A 215 8.13 -7.39 10.51
CA ASN A 215 7.70 -8.78 10.35
C ASN A 215 6.30 -8.97 10.91
N VAL A 216 5.41 -9.55 10.11
CA VAL A 216 4.00 -9.82 10.45
C VAL A 216 3.72 -11.32 10.46
N PRO A 217 2.64 -11.79 11.10
CA PRO A 217 2.15 -13.16 10.93
C PRO A 217 1.90 -13.50 9.46
N VAL A 218 2.17 -14.75 9.07
CA VAL A 218 2.04 -15.22 7.67
C VAL A 218 0.63 -14.97 7.13
N THR A 219 -0.38 -15.40 7.88
CA THR A 219 -1.79 -15.27 7.47
C THR A 219 -2.22 -13.81 7.32
N PHE A 220 -1.74 -12.93 8.20
CA PHE A 220 -2.01 -11.49 8.09
C PHE A 220 -1.37 -10.89 6.83
N PHE A 221 -0.11 -11.25 6.55
CA PHE A 221 0.59 -10.78 5.36
C PHE A 221 -0.15 -11.17 4.08
N GLU A 222 -0.55 -12.43 3.97
CA GLU A 222 -1.20 -12.96 2.77
C GLU A 222 -2.63 -12.44 2.60
N ALA A 223 -3.40 -12.34 3.69
CA ALA A 223 -4.81 -11.97 3.64
C ALA A 223 -5.05 -10.46 3.56
N HIS A 224 -4.14 -9.63 4.08
CA HIS A 224 -4.40 -8.19 4.25
C HIS A 224 -3.31 -7.30 3.66
N VAL A 225 -2.03 -7.65 3.83
CA VAL A 225 -0.94 -6.83 3.29
C VAL A 225 -0.82 -7.01 1.78
N LEU A 226 -0.61 -8.24 1.28
CA LEU A 226 -0.40 -8.47 -0.15
C LEU A 226 -1.55 -7.98 -1.05
N PRO A 227 -2.84 -8.15 -0.72
CA PRO A 227 -3.94 -7.63 -1.53
C PRO A 227 -3.92 -6.11 -1.66
N LEU A 228 -3.51 -5.39 -0.61
CA LEU A 228 -3.41 -3.93 -0.62
C LEU A 228 -2.43 -3.42 -1.69
N PHE A 229 -1.30 -4.13 -1.85
CA PHE A 229 -0.24 -3.81 -2.81
C PHE A 229 -0.32 -4.61 -4.12
N ALA A 230 -1.44 -5.30 -4.39
CA ALA A 230 -1.54 -6.22 -5.53
C ALA A 230 -1.65 -5.50 -6.88
N GLN A 231 -2.34 -4.36 -6.93
CA GLN A 231 -2.64 -3.65 -8.17
C GLN A 231 -1.92 -2.30 -8.29
N ARG A 232 -1.51 -1.72 -7.15
CA ARG A 232 -0.92 -0.39 -7.08
C ARG A 232 -0.03 -0.27 -5.85
N ARG A 233 0.84 0.74 -5.90
CA ARG A 233 1.58 1.21 -4.74
C ARG A 233 0.60 1.80 -3.73
N ALA A 234 0.91 1.68 -2.45
CA ALA A 234 0.12 2.26 -1.37
C ALA A 234 1.06 2.89 -0.33
N VAL A 235 0.52 3.79 0.49
CA VAL A 235 1.32 4.49 1.48
C VAL A 235 1.43 3.66 2.76
N VAL A 236 2.65 3.57 3.28
CA VAL A 236 2.95 3.06 4.62
C VAL A 236 3.44 4.24 5.43
N TYR A 237 2.74 4.55 6.52
CA TYR A 237 3.19 5.51 7.51
C TYR A 237 3.79 4.76 8.69
N VAL A 238 4.93 5.21 9.20
CA VAL A 238 5.59 4.62 10.36
C VAL A 238 5.69 5.69 11.45
N VAL A 239 4.98 5.48 12.55
CA VAL A 239 4.89 6.39 13.70
C VAL A 239 6.23 6.40 14.43
N PRO A 240 6.81 7.57 14.75
CA PRO A 240 8.10 7.64 15.43
C PRO A 240 8.01 7.20 16.90
N GLU A 241 9.18 6.93 17.49
CA GLU A 241 9.30 6.59 18.92
C GLU A 241 10.36 7.40 19.68
N VAL A 242 11.12 8.26 18.98
CA VAL A 242 12.12 9.18 19.57
C VAL A 242 11.77 10.62 19.21
N LYS A 243 11.49 10.89 17.94
CA LYS A 243 10.98 12.17 17.43
C LYS A 243 9.49 12.27 17.69
N SER A 244 8.98 13.50 17.75
CA SER A 244 7.54 13.74 17.74
C SER A 244 6.93 13.48 16.37
N ALA A 245 5.63 13.16 16.33
CA ALA A 245 4.87 13.12 15.08
C ALA A 245 4.92 14.47 14.32
N GLN A 246 5.03 15.59 15.05
CA GLN A 246 5.22 16.91 14.45
C GLN A 246 6.56 17.03 13.69
N GLU A 247 7.66 16.53 14.25
CA GLU A 247 8.97 16.60 13.58
C GLU A 247 9.04 15.74 12.32
N VAL A 248 8.34 14.58 12.31
CA VAL A 248 8.39 13.64 11.19
C VAL A 248 7.36 13.96 10.11
N PHE A 249 6.16 14.38 10.51
CA PHE A 249 5.01 14.55 9.60
C PHE A 249 4.48 15.98 9.52
N GLY A 250 4.98 16.91 10.35
CA GLY A 250 4.49 18.30 10.39
C GLY A 250 3.11 18.46 11.03
N LEU A 251 2.63 17.45 11.79
CA LEU A 251 1.33 17.49 12.44
C LEU A 251 1.33 18.49 13.60
N ASN A 252 0.50 19.52 13.54
CA ASN A 252 0.37 20.50 14.62
C ASN A 252 -0.83 20.11 15.51
N ALA A 253 -0.60 19.92 16.81
CA ALA A 253 -1.62 19.51 17.79
C ALA A 253 -2.84 20.45 17.96
N ARG A 254 -2.93 21.58 17.23
CA ARG A 254 -4.01 22.58 17.35
C ARG A 254 -4.62 23.06 16.03
N ALA A 255 -4.03 22.78 14.88
CA ALA A 255 -4.60 23.25 13.60
C ALA A 255 -5.77 22.37 13.13
N ASP A 256 -5.83 21.13 13.60
CA ASP A 256 -6.78 20.12 13.10
C ASP A 256 -7.99 19.93 14.04
N THR A 257 -7.99 20.57 15.21
CA THR A 257 -9.13 20.61 16.15
C THR A 257 -10.10 21.77 15.88
N ALA A 258 -9.75 22.71 14.99
CA ALA A 258 -10.60 23.85 14.63
C ALA A 258 -11.93 23.45 13.94
N PHE A 259 -12.08 22.18 13.54
CA PHE A 259 -13.32 21.65 12.95
C PHE A 259 -14.42 21.31 13.97
N LYS A 260 -14.19 21.50 15.29
CA LYS A 260 -15.20 21.22 16.33
C LYS A 260 -15.81 22.44 17.04
N ASP A 261 -15.30 23.64 16.81
CA ASP A 261 -15.78 24.86 17.50
C ASP A 261 -16.06 26.00 16.50
N HIS A 262 -17.02 25.80 15.60
CA HIS A 262 -17.63 26.92 14.86
C HIS A 262 -19.16 26.87 14.92
N ASP A 263 -19.66 26.85 16.16
CA ASP A 263 -20.99 27.35 16.52
C ASP A 263 -20.81 28.35 17.69
N HIS A 264 -20.12 29.46 17.44
CA HIS A 264 -20.34 30.76 18.13
C HIS A 264 -19.52 31.85 17.43
N VAL A 265 -20.22 32.78 16.78
CA VAL A 265 -19.67 34.01 16.21
C VAL A 265 -19.68 35.11 17.27
N GLN A 266 -18.54 35.82 17.45
CA GLN A 266 -18.47 37.30 17.52
C GLN A 266 -17.02 37.81 17.73
N GLY A 267 -16.62 38.80 16.91
CA GLY A 267 -15.58 39.86 17.11
C GLY A 267 -14.15 39.38 17.47
N GLU A 268 -13.04 39.89 16.93
CA GLU A 268 -12.69 41.28 16.67
C GLU A 268 -11.26 41.33 16.06
N GLU A 269 -11.02 42.36 15.25
CA GLU A 269 -9.76 43.01 14.82
C GLU A 269 -8.53 42.24 14.27
N VAL A 270 -8.13 42.69 13.08
CA VAL A 270 -6.95 42.27 12.30
C VAL A 270 -5.78 43.22 12.59
N GLY A 271 -4.70 42.70 13.18
CA GLY A 271 -3.40 43.38 13.32
C GLY A 271 -2.40 42.98 12.20
N PRO A 272 -1.38 43.79 11.88
CA PRO A 272 -0.70 43.73 10.58
C PRO A 272 0.29 42.56 10.45
N VAL A 273 0.34 42.04 9.22
CA VAL A 273 1.22 40.97 8.75
C VAL A 273 2.70 41.40 8.76
N ARG A 274 3.54 40.71 9.52
CA ARG A 274 5.01 40.81 9.41
C ARG A 274 5.51 40.01 8.20
N GLN A 275 6.06 40.71 7.21
CA GLN A 275 6.84 40.09 6.13
C GLN A 275 8.24 39.71 6.64
N TYR A 276 8.66 38.47 6.39
CA TYR A 276 10.06 38.05 6.49
C TYR A 276 10.61 37.71 5.09
N PRO A 277 11.86 38.10 4.78
CA PRO A 277 12.40 38.06 3.42
C PRO A 277 12.76 36.66 2.94
N ARG A 278 12.50 36.40 1.65
CA ARG A 278 13.03 35.26 0.89
C ARG A 278 14.55 35.33 0.86
N GLN A 279 15.23 34.32 1.38
CA GLN A 279 16.63 34.08 1.05
C GLN A 279 16.70 33.17 -0.18
N ALA A 280 17.39 33.70 -1.20
CA ALA A 280 17.61 33.09 -2.48
C ALA A 280 18.62 31.94 -2.39
N ALA A 281 18.32 30.86 -3.11
CA ALA A 281 19.28 29.83 -3.46
C ALA A 281 20.45 30.44 -4.25
N ALA A 282 21.67 30.32 -3.72
CA ALA A 282 22.89 30.58 -4.46
C ALA A 282 23.46 29.24 -4.94
N ASN A 283 23.08 28.85 -6.16
CA ASN A 283 23.90 27.97 -6.98
C ASN A 283 25.09 28.80 -7.50
N ARG A 284 26.31 28.40 -7.14
CA ARG A 284 27.50 28.72 -7.95
C ARG A 284 28.35 27.47 -8.12
N ALA A 285 28.45 27.09 -9.39
CA ALA A 285 29.47 26.23 -9.94
C ALA A 285 30.87 26.87 -9.83
N GLY A 286 31.88 26.01 -9.83
CA GLY A 286 33.17 26.29 -10.45
C GLY A 286 34.39 26.11 -9.55
N GLN A 287 35.03 24.95 -9.65
CA GLN A 287 36.41 24.72 -10.12
C GLN A 287 36.99 23.43 -9.54
#